data_AF-A0A7S4IEE9-F1
#
_entry.id   AF-A0A7S4IEE9-F1
#
_cell.length_a   1.000
_cell.length_b   1.000
_cell.length_c   1.000
_cell.angle_alpha   90.00
_cell.angle_beta   90.00
_cell.angle_gamma   90.00
#
_symmetry.space_group_name_H-M   'P 1'
#
loop_
_entity.id
_entity.type
_entity.pdbx_description
1 polymer ?
#
loop_
_entity_poly.entity_id
_entity_poly.type
_entity_poly.pdbx_seq_one_letter_code
_entity_poly.pdbx_strand_id
1 'polypeptide(L)'
;ILLYLALFLATCARIGICRDEIATSSILIQDLLTLRDDPNLTYHGVGALSGGGATARLLIDYPEPQRSEILDVLFKPQFAASLQILKVEIGGDSHSGDGTESSHMHSRDDLDCTRGYEWWLLKEAKRRNPDIVTYGLPWAFPGWIDDNSGQNPFAKSNLTAEYTVQWLKCARDVHDIDIDLIGLWNECGSPEMGENEYAKLLRKVLDGEGFKDTKIVAKDLYNDISVCDELMEDQDFNDAVYAIGLHYPSDYPDGVYDKCHALNKPFWSSEESSSYADANGAACWIRVITSHFVLSGMTSNIMWNLVGSYMHGTSWYNSALFRADQPWTGNYDRGDTAPVVWATAHITQFTQPGWSYLPVGSGSGELPAGGFYTSLVSPDKQDLTSIAVKISRDHAECTRPGLPDFDVKSERIVLHLPHMIKEKDLHIWQSSFEGAGGYFK
;
A
#
# COMPACT_ATOMS: atom_id res chain seq x y z
N ILE A 1 45.12 -21.46 -30.54
CA ILE A 1 44.50 -20.44 -31.41
C ILE A 1 43.34 -19.83 -30.64
N LEU A 2 43.19 -18.54 -30.37
CA LEU A 2 44.08 -17.38 -30.27
C LEU A 2 43.19 -16.32 -29.56
N LEU A 3 43.75 -15.54 -28.64
CA LEU A 3 43.12 -14.43 -27.90
C LEU A 3 42.38 -13.42 -28.80
N TYR A 4 41.45 -12.64 -28.23
CA TYR A 4 41.51 -11.15 -28.16
C TYR A 4 40.58 -10.72 -27.00
N LEU A 5 41.05 -10.32 -25.81
CA LEU A 5 41.73 -9.08 -25.41
C LEU A 5 41.01 -7.80 -25.85
N ALA A 6 40.21 -7.24 -24.92
CA ALA A 6 39.66 -5.91 -25.02
C ALA A 6 40.77 -4.86 -24.83
N LEU A 7 40.95 -3.98 -25.81
CA LEU A 7 41.79 -2.80 -25.71
C LEU A 7 40.93 -1.58 -26.09
N PHE A 8 40.60 -0.76 -25.10
CA PHE A 8 40.10 0.60 -25.34
C PHE A 8 41.28 1.47 -25.80
N LEU A 9 41.30 1.83 -27.08
CA LEU A 9 42.18 2.86 -27.62
C LEU A 9 41.30 4.02 -28.11
N ALA A 10 41.17 5.03 -27.24
CA ALA A 10 40.63 6.33 -27.62
C ALA A 10 41.61 7.02 -28.58
N THR A 11 41.25 7.11 -29.85
CA THR A 11 41.86 8.06 -30.79
C THR A 11 40.87 9.18 -31.03
N CYS A 12 41.04 10.27 -30.30
CA CYS A 12 40.26 11.49 -30.47
C CYS A 12 40.87 12.30 -31.63
N ALA A 13 40.16 12.38 -32.76
CA ALA A 13 40.48 13.36 -33.79
C ALA A 13 39.21 13.80 -34.56
N ARG A 14 38.83 15.05 -34.26
CA ARG A 14 38.11 16.03 -35.10
C ARG A 14 36.57 16.02 -35.16
N ILE A 15 36.04 17.01 -34.43
CA ILE A 15 34.97 17.97 -34.79
C ILE A 15 33.57 17.38 -35.04
N GLY A 16 32.69 17.62 -34.06
CA GLY A 16 31.34 18.10 -34.33
C GLY A 16 30.24 17.05 -34.40
N ILE A 17 29.87 16.53 -33.24
CA ILE A 17 28.51 16.35 -32.68
C ILE A 17 28.74 15.39 -31.50
N CYS A 18 28.75 15.91 -30.26
CA CYS A 18 28.50 15.05 -29.10
C CYS A 18 27.06 14.55 -29.26
N ARG A 19 26.89 13.37 -29.83
CA ARG A 19 25.76 12.55 -29.41
C ARG A 19 26.15 12.14 -28.02
N ASP A 20 25.47 12.68 -27.01
CA ASP A 20 25.52 12.07 -25.69
C ASP A 20 25.21 10.60 -25.88
N GLU A 21 26.17 9.72 -25.57
CA GLU A 21 25.92 8.28 -25.55
C GLU A 21 24.89 8.07 -24.43
N ILE A 22 23.62 7.96 -24.82
CA ILE A 22 22.55 7.61 -23.91
C ILE A 22 22.91 6.24 -23.32
N ALA A 23 23.09 6.19 -21.99
CA ALA A 23 23.38 4.95 -21.28
C ALA A 23 22.36 3.87 -21.67
N THR A 24 22.81 2.63 -21.86
CA THR A 24 21.93 1.50 -22.17
C THR A 24 21.89 0.55 -20.99
N SER A 25 20.68 0.25 -20.52
CA SER A 25 20.42 -0.55 -19.33
C SER A 25 19.69 -1.81 -19.75
N SER A 26 20.32 -2.96 -19.56
CA SER A 26 19.77 -4.26 -19.90
C SER A 26 19.09 -4.88 -18.68
N ILE A 27 17.77 -5.04 -18.73
CA ILE A 27 17.03 -5.79 -17.72
C ILE A 27 16.99 -7.25 -18.20
N LEU A 28 17.68 -8.13 -17.48
CA LEU A 28 17.65 -9.56 -17.76
C LEU A 28 16.63 -10.24 -16.86
N ILE A 29 15.52 -10.68 -17.44
CA ILE A 29 14.57 -11.56 -16.77
C ILE A 29 15.08 -12.99 -16.96
N GLN A 30 15.69 -13.55 -15.92
CA GLN A 30 16.23 -14.92 -15.96
C GLN A 30 15.11 -15.98 -15.89
N ASP A 31 15.49 -17.24 -16.04
CA ASP A 31 14.57 -18.38 -16.20
C ASP A 31 13.57 -18.52 -15.04
N LEU A 32 12.28 -18.32 -15.35
CA LEU A 32 11.15 -18.38 -14.43
C LEU A 32 10.93 -19.77 -13.80
N LEU A 33 11.59 -20.82 -14.32
CA LEU A 33 11.59 -22.17 -13.74
C LEU A 33 12.28 -22.23 -12.36
N THR A 34 13.15 -21.26 -12.07
CA THR A 34 13.91 -21.20 -10.82
C THR A 34 13.26 -20.37 -9.72
N LEU A 35 12.18 -19.64 -10.03
CA LEU A 35 11.35 -18.97 -9.04
C LEU A 35 10.68 -20.03 -8.18
N ARG A 36 11.19 -20.15 -6.95
CA ARG A 36 10.56 -20.89 -5.86
C ARG A 36 9.50 -20.00 -5.24
N ASP A 37 8.50 -20.64 -4.63
CA ASP A 37 7.53 -19.93 -3.80
C ASP A 37 8.28 -19.33 -2.60
N ASP A 38 8.51 -18.02 -2.66
CA ASP A 38 9.14 -17.24 -1.61
C ASP A 38 8.12 -16.20 -1.12
N PRO A 39 7.69 -16.28 0.16
CA PRO A 39 6.80 -15.29 0.76
C PRO A 39 7.32 -13.85 0.63
N ASN A 40 8.64 -13.64 0.61
CA ASN A 40 9.26 -12.32 0.46
C ASN A 40 9.15 -11.77 -0.97
N LEU A 41 8.83 -12.61 -1.95
CA LEU A 41 8.61 -12.21 -3.34
C LEU A 41 7.13 -12.18 -3.72
N THR A 42 6.24 -12.67 -2.86
CA THR A 42 4.80 -12.68 -3.14
C THR A 42 4.26 -11.26 -3.07
N TYR A 43 3.66 -10.77 -4.16
CA TYR A 43 2.96 -9.49 -4.20
C TYR A 43 1.63 -9.60 -3.47
N HIS A 44 1.41 -8.70 -2.51
CA HIS A 44 0.23 -8.72 -1.63
C HIS A 44 -0.80 -7.65 -1.98
N GLY A 45 -0.48 -6.76 -2.93
CA GLY A 45 -1.43 -5.81 -3.50
C GLY A 45 -1.07 -4.35 -3.23
N VAL A 46 -1.77 -3.46 -3.92
CA VAL A 46 -1.76 -2.01 -3.64
C VAL A 46 -3.14 -1.58 -3.19
N GLY A 47 -3.17 -0.80 -2.11
CA GLY A 47 -4.39 -0.38 -1.45
C GLY A 47 -4.46 1.11 -1.15
N ALA A 48 -5.59 1.50 -0.59
CA ALA A 48 -5.75 2.78 0.07
C ALA A 48 -6.68 2.64 1.27
N LEU A 49 -6.64 3.61 2.18
CA LEU A 49 -7.36 3.52 3.45
C LEU A 49 -8.40 4.63 3.62
N SER A 50 -9.59 4.25 4.10
CA SER A 50 -10.64 5.16 4.57
C SER A 50 -10.58 5.24 6.09
N GLY A 51 -10.71 6.43 6.64
CA GLY A 51 -10.43 6.70 8.05
C GLY A 51 -9.03 7.26 8.29
N GLY A 52 -8.48 7.05 9.48
CA GLY A 52 -7.45 7.95 10.01
C GLY A 52 -8.04 9.36 10.10
N GLY A 53 -9.29 9.41 10.53
CA GLY A 53 -10.07 10.61 10.77
C GLY A 53 -10.94 11.06 9.61
N ALA A 54 -12.11 10.48 9.44
CA ALA A 54 -13.23 11.06 8.70
C ALA A 54 -13.01 11.36 7.21
N THR A 55 -12.11 10.62 6.56
CA THR A 55 -11.62 10.95 5.21
C THR A 55 -12.66 10.66 4.11
N ALA A 56 -13.55 9.67 4.29
CA ALA A 56 -14.65 9.43 3.36
C ALA A 56 -15.96 10.17 3.72
N ARG A 57 -15.95 11.10 4.70
CA ARG A 57 -17.18 11.64 5.29
C ARG A 57 -18.16 12.20 4.26
N LEU A 58 -17.71 13.04 3.34
CA LEU A 58 -18.56 13.72 2.36
C LEU A 58 -18.98 12.80 1.20
N LEU A 59 -18.32 11.65 1.01
CA LEU A 59 -18.54 10.78 -0.15
C LEU A 59 -19.96 10.19 -0.15
N ILE A 60 -20.47 9.78 1.02
CA ILE A 60 -21.77 9.14 1.13
C ILE A 60 -22.92 10.05 0.66
N ASP A 61 -22.73 11.37 0.76
CA ASP A 61 -23.72 12.40 0.44
C ASP A 61 -23.70 12.82 -1.05
N TYR A 62 -22.80 12.26 -1.87
CA TYR A 62 -22.81 12.54 -3.31
C TYR A 62 -24.10 12.03 -3.98
N PRO A 63 -24.65 12.78 -4.95
CA PRO A 63 -25.77 12.31 -5.75
C PRO A 63 -25.35 11.17 -6.69
N GLU A 64 -26.33 10.39 -7.11
CA GLU A 64 -26.16 9.52 -8.28
C GLU A 64 -26.32 10.34 -9.57
N PRO A 65 -25.54 10.03 -10.64
CA PRO A 65 -24.63 8.89 -10.77
C PRO A 65 -23.21 9.09 -10.19
N GLN A 66 -22.87 10.31 -9.74
CA GLN A 66 -21.50 10.68 -9.40
C GLN A 66 -20.91 9.80 -8.29
N ARG A 67 -21.68 9.50 -7.25
CA ARG A 67 -21.22 8.61 -6.17
C ARG A 67 -20.82 7.23 -6.70
N SER A 68 -21.65 6.62 -7.55
CA SER A 68 -21.32 5.33 -8.16
C SER A 68 -20.12 5.42 -9.12
N GLU A 69 -19.96 6.53 -9.85
CA GLU A 69 -18.81 6.77 -10.74
C GLU A 69 -17.50 6.89 -9.95
N ILE A 70 -17.50 7.61 -8.84
CA ILE A 70 -16.33 7.72 -7.93
C ILE A 70 -15.94 6.33 -7.43
N LEU A 71 -16.90 5.53 -6.97
CA LEU A 71 -16.64 4.17 -6.50
C LEU A 71 -16.15 3.23 -7.63
N ASP A 72 -16.60 3.44 -8.87
CA ASP A 72 -16.07 2.73 -10.04
C ASP A 72 -14.60 3.10 -10.28
N VAL A 73 -14.22 4.38 -10.15
CA VAL A 73 -12.83 4.82 -10.26
C VAL A 73 -11.92 4.15 -9.22
N LEU A 74 -12.40 4.01 -7.99
CA LEU A 74 -11.62 3.45 -6.89
C LEU A 74 -11.50 1.92 -6.99
N PHE A 75 -12.61 1.20 -7.22
CA PHE A 75 -12.67 -0.25 -6.95
C PHE A 75 -12.95 -1.12 -8.16
N LYS A 76 -13.46 -0.59 -9.28
CA LYS A 76 -13.83 -1.44 -10.41
C LYS A 76 -12.57 -2.02 -11.07
N PRO A 77 -12.45 -3.36 -11.19
CA PRO A 77 -11.32 -3.97 -11.86
C PRO A 77 -11.22 -3.54 -13.33
N GLN A 78 -9.99 -3.44 -13.85
CA GLN A 78 -9.69 -3.08 -15.24
C GLN A 78 -10.36 -1.77 -15.70
N PHE A 79 -10.43 -0.78 -14.80
CA PHE A 79 -11.00 0.53 -15.11
C PHE A 79 -10.04 1.66 -14.80
N ALA A 80 -9.82 1.95 -13.52
CA ALA A 80 -8.95 3.04 -13.07
C ALA A 80 -8.04 2.54 -11.94
N ALA A 81 -8.17 3.03 -10.71
CA ALA A 81 -7.30 2.65 -9.60
C ALA A 81 -7.37 1.15 -9.29
N SER A 82 -8.53 0.52 -9.54
CA SER A 82 -8.71 -0.94 -9.47
C SER A 82 -8.12 -1.54 -8.18
N LEU A 83 -8.37 -0.88 -7.04
CA LEU A 83 -7.69 -1.17 -5.78
C LEU A 83 -7.88 -2.62 -5.36
N GLN A 84 -6.80 -3.20 -4.83
CA GLN A 84 -6.74 -4.61 -4.42
C GLN A 84 -6.87 -4.77 -2.90
N ILE A 85 -6.64 -3.70 -2.13
CA ILE A 85 -6.81 -3.67 -0.68
C ILE A 85 -7.62 -2.41 -0.31
N LEU A 86 -8.62 -2.57 0.55
CA LEU A 86 -9.31 -1.48 1.25
C LEU A 86 -9.06 -1.63 2.75
N LYS A 87 -8.31 -0.68 3.32
CA LYS A 87 -8.14 -0.54 4.77
C LYS A 87 -9.18 0.44 5.30
N VAL A 88 -9.80 0.16 6.45
CA VAL A 88 -10.80 1.03 7.08
C VAL A 88 -10.50 1.24 8.56
N GLU A 89 -10.81 2.43 9.07
CA GLU A 89 -10.81 2.71 10.50
C GLU A 89 -11.91 1.93 11.22
N ILE A 90 -11.54 1.29 12.32
CA ILE A 90 -12.50 0.83 13.33
C ILE A 90 -12.76 2.04 14.23
N GLY A 91 -13.87 2.73 13.99
CA GLY A 91 -14.22 3.96 14.69
C GLY A 91 -14.18 3.80 16.21
N GLY A 92 -13.59 4.78 16.90
CA GLY A 92 -13.33 4.74 18.34
C GLY A 92 -13.89 5.92 19.12
N ASP A 93 -14.79 6.72 18.51
CA ASP A 93 -15.37 7.95 19.07
C ASP A 93 -14.36 9.07 19.40
N SER A 94 -13.15 8.98 18.88
CA SER A 94 -12.09 9.96 19.06
C SER A 94 -11.76 10.68 17.75
N HIS A 95 -11.11 11.84 17.86
CA HIS A 95 -10.51 12.50 16.71
C HIS A 95 -9.26 11.73 16.27
N SER A 96 -9.20 11.35 15.00
CA SER A 96 -8.14 10.48 14.44
C SER A 96 -7.44 11.07 13.21
N GLY A 97 -7.68 12.35 12.87
CA GLY A 97 -7.00 13.03 11.75
C GLY A 97 -7.75 14.26 11.24
N ASP A 98 -8.80 14.06 10.44
CA ASP A 98 -9.66 15.14 9.91
C ASP A 98 -11.08 15.17 10.53
N GLY A 99 -11.37 14.26 11.46
CA GLY A 99 -12.63 14.20 12.19
C GLY A 99 -12.69 13.03 13.17
N THR A 100 -13.90 12.71 13.64
CA THR A 100 -14.17 11.56 14.51
C THR A 100 -14.94 10.49 13.75
N GLU A 101 -14.62 9.22 13.97
CA GLU A 101 -15.41 8.10 13.46
C GLU A 101 -16.15 7.35 14.58
N SER A 102 -17.41 7.02 14.31
CA SER A 102 -18.32 6.45 15.30
C SER A 102 -17.94 5.00 15.61
N SER A 103 -17.84 4.67 16.89
CA SER A 103 -17.72 3.29 17.34
C SER A 103 -19.02 2.51 17.17
N HIS A 104 -18.90 1.21 16.92
CA HIS A 104 -20.00 0.25 17.02
C HIS A 104 -20.46 0.04 18.46
N MET A 105 -19.68 0.47 19.46
CA MET A 105 -20.00 0.35 20.89
C MET A 105 -19.60 1.61 21.68
N HIS A 106 -20.50 2.61 21.78
CA HIS A 106 -20.25 3.84 22.54
C HIS A 106 -20.12 3.59 24.06
N SER A 107 -20.75 2.52 24.54
CA SER A 107 -20.67 2.04 25.92
C SER A 107 -20.61 0.51 25.93
N ARG A 108 -20.26 -0.08 27.07
CA ARG A 108 -20.10 -1.53 27.20
C ARG A 108 -21.35 -2.34 26.77
N ASP A 109 -22.53 -1.81 27.02
CA ASP A 109 -23.82 -2.47 26.74
C ASP A 109 -24.46 -2.00 25.42
N ASP A 110 -23.74 -1.18 24.65
CA ASP A 110 -24.19 -0.65 23.36
C ASP A 110 -23.55 -1.44 22.21
N LEU A 111 -24.36 -1.83 21.22
CA LEU A 111 -23.88 -2.45 19.97
C LEU A 111 -24.76 -1.99 18.80
N ASP A 112 -24.17 -1.32 17.83
CA ASP A 112 -24.84 -0.88 16.61
C ASP A 112 -23.89 -1.00 15.41
N CYS A 113 -24.18 -2.00 14.59
CA CYS A 113 -23.41 -2.31 13.40
C CYS A 113 -23.75 -1.41 12.21
N THR A 114 -24.53 -0.32 12.37
CA THR A 114 -25.00 0.51 11.25
C THR A 114 -24.42 1.93 11.24
N ARG A 115 -23.61 2.28 12.23
CA ARG A 115 -23.03 3.62 12.38
C ARG A 115 -21.89 3.88 11.40
N GLY A 116 -21.70 5.16 11.09
CA GLY A 116 -20.65 5.61 10.17
C GLY A 116 -20.93 5.22 8.72
N TYR A 117 -19.89 5.22 7.90
CA TYR A 117 -19.97 4.93 6.46
C TYR A 117 -19.04 3.80 6.02
N GLU A 118 -18.15 3.30 6.88
CA GLU A 118 -17.19 2.27 6.50
C GLU A 118 -17.86 0.93 6.13
N TRP A 119 -18.95 0.58 6.81
CA TRP A 119 -19.76 -0.59 6.43
C TRP A 119 -20.34 -0.47 5.01
N TRP A 120 -20.80 0.73 4.65
CA TRP A 120 -21.31 1.00 3.31
C TRP A 120 -20.16 0.94 2.28
N LEU A 121 -19.01 1.53 2.60
CA LEU A 121 -17.86 1.57 1.72
C LEU A 121 -17.30 0.17 1.44
N LEU A 122 -17.13 -0.65 2.48
CA LEU A 122 -16.71 -2.05 2.35
C LEU A 122 -17.66 -2.84 1.43
N LYS A 123 -18.98 -2.65 1.56
CA LYS A 123 -19.97 -3.29 0.68
C LYS A 123 -19.85 -2.79 -0.77
N GLU A 124 -19.69 -1.50 -0.98
CA GLU A 124 -19.54 -0.95 -2.35
C GLU A 124 -18.24 -1.39 -3.02
N ALA A 125 -17.16 -1.59 -2.25
CA ALA A 125 -15.91 -2.14 -2.72
C ALA A 125 -16.06 -3.62 -3.10
N LYS A 126 -16.55 -4.47 -2.19
CA LYS A 126 -16.80 -5.91 -2.45
C LYS A 126 -17.78 -6.13 -3.60
N ARG A 127 -18.79 -5.27 -3.77
CA ARG A 127 -19.73 -5.34 -4.90
C ARG A 127 -19.05 -5.17 -6.26
N ARG A 128 -17.98 -4.37 -6.33
CA ARG A 128 -17.23 -4.09 -7.57
C ARG A 128 -16.08 -5.05 -7.77
N ASN A 129 -15.36 -5.34 -6.70
CA ASN A 129 -14.24 -6.25 -6.65
C ASN A 129 -14.46 -7.24 -5.49
N PRO A 130 -15.09 -8.40 -5.73
CA PRO A 130 -15.31 -9.41 -4.70
C PRO A 130 -14.03 -9.91 -4.04
N ASP A 131 -12.92 -9.86 -4.79
CA ASP A 131 -11.59 -10.32 -4.36
C ASP A 131 -10.77 -9.23 -3.64
N ILE A 132 -11.33 -8.03 -3.42
CA ILE A 132 -10.63 -6.98 -2.67
C ILE A 132 -10.32 -7.45 -1.25
N VAL A 133 -9.07 -7.31 -0.83
CA VAL A 133 -8.64 -7.62 0.53
C VAL A 133 -9.13 -6.52 1.46
N THR A 134 -9.76 -6.91 2.57
CA THR A 134 -10.33 -6.00 3.56
C THR A 134 -9.47 -5.95 4.82
N TYR A 135 -9.20 -4.75 5.32
CA TYR A 135 -8.32 -4.54 6.46
C TYR A 135 -8.94 -3.57 7.48
N GLY A 136 -9.23 -4.01 8.70
CA GLY A 136 -9.65 -3.12 9.80
C GLY A 136 -8.50 -2.74 10.73
N LEU A 137 -8.42 -1.47 11.14
CA LEU A 137 -7.47 -1.00 12.16
C LEU A 137 -8.12 0.05 13.06
N PRO A 138 -8.04 -0.05 14.40
CA PRO A 138 -8.50 1.02 15.28
C PRO A 138 -7.44 2.13 15.42
N TRP A 139 -7.87 3.38 15.29
CA TRP A 139 -7.08 4.56 15.68
C TRP A 139 -7.26 4.91 17.15
N ALA A 140 -8.44 4.62 17.69
CA ALA A 140 -8.80 4.88 19.06
C ALA A 140 -9.78 3.82 19.56
N PHE A 141 -9.99 3.82 20.88
CA PHE A 141 -10.95 2.96 21.55
C PHE A 141 -11.89 3.82 22.41
N PRO A 142 -13.18 3.46 22.53
CA PRO A 142 -14.07 4.11 23.47
C PRO A 142 -13.54 4.03 24.90
N GLY A 143 -13.71 5.09 25.69
CA GLY A 143 -13.11 5.19 27.03
C GLY A 143 -13.49 4.07 28.01
N TRP A 144 -14.60 3.37 27.79
CA TRP A 144 -15.00 2.26 28.68
C TRP A 144 -14.10 1.01 28.55
N ILE A 145 -13.29 0.91 27.49
CA ILE A 145 -12.39 -0.23 27.20
C ILE A 145 -11.31 -0.43 28.27
N ASP A 146 -10.98 0.61 29.03
CA ASP A 146 -10.02 0.55 30.12
C ASP A 146 -10.60 1.03 31.47
N ASP A 147 -11.88 0.70 31.71
CA ASP A 147 -12.64 1.13 32.89
C ASP A 147 -12.73 2.67 33.03
N ASN A 148 -12.73 3.41 31.91
CA ASN A 148 -12.77 4.88 31.84
C ASN A 148 -11.49 5.57 32.32
N SER A 149 -10.35 4.90 32.23
CA SER A 149 -9.05 5.55 32.48
C SER A 149 -8.61 6.39 31.28
N GLY A 150 -8.95 5.97 30.06
CA GLY A 150 -8.61 6.61 28.79
C GLY A 150 -7.11 6.59 28.46
N GLN A 151 -6.33 5.67 29.03
CA GLN A 151 -4.87 5.66 28.96
C GLN A 151 -4.30 4.49 28.17
N ASN A 152 -4.85 3.29 28.33
CA ASN A 152 -4.26 2.09 27.73
C ASN A 152 -5.34 1.04 27.41
N PRO A 153 -5.68 0.83 26.13
CA PRO A 153 -6.67 -0.18 25.75
C PRO A 153 -6.21 -1.60 26.09
N PHE A 154 -4.92 -1.87 26.27
CA PHE A 154 -4.42 -3.20 26.60
C PHE A 154 -4.31 -3.47 28.11
N ALA A 155 -4.66 -2.50 28.97
CA ALA A 155 -4.78 -2.75 30.41
C ALA A 155 -5.85 -3.82 30.74
N LYS A 156 -6.83 -3.98 29.84
CA LYS A 156 -7.89 -5.00 29.90
C LYS A 156 -7.99 -5.74 28.56
N SER A 157 -6.91 -6.38 28.11
CA SER A 157 -6.83 -7.03 26.78
C SER A 157 -8.02 -7.94 26.42
N ASN A 158 -8.63 -8.64 27.38
CA ASN A 158 -9.86 -9.42 27.13
C ASN A 158 -11.03 -8.55 26.65
N LEU A 159 -11.23 -7.39 27.28
CA LEU A 159 -12.31 -6.46 26.93
C LEU A 159 -12.08 -5.84 25.54
N THR A 160 -10.83 -5.53 25.23
CA THR A 160 -10.41 -5.01 23.92
C THR A 160 -10.55 -6.06 22.83
N ALA A 161 -10.22 -7.32 23.13
CA ALA A 161 -10.41 -8.43 22.20
C ALA A 161 -11.91 -8.68 21.95
N GLU A 162 -12.75 -8.65 23.00
CA GLU A 162 -14.20 -8.72 22.87
C GLU A 162 -14.75 -7.60 21.98
N TYR A 163 -14.32 -6.35 22.20
CA TYR A 163 -14.68 -5.20 21.37
C TYR A 163 -14.33 -5.38 19.89
N THR A 164 -13.09 -5.80 19.60
CA THR A 164 -12.61 -6.06 18.24
C THR A 164 -13.40 -7.20 17.58
N VAL A 165 -13.68 -8.28 18.30
CA VAL A 165 -14.49 -9.39 17.77
C VAL A 165 -15.94 -8.98 17.52
N GLN A 166 -16.53 -8.10 18.33
CA GLN A 166 -17.88 -7.58 18.04
C GLN A 166 -17.91 -6.79 16.73
N TRP A 167 -16.85 -6.04 16.40
CA TRP A 167 -16.73 -5.38 15.10
C TRP A 167 -16.67 -6.38 13.94
N LEU A 168 -15.88 -7.45 14.08
CA LEU A 168 -15.79 -8.52 13.08
C LEU A 168 -17.13 -9.27 12.91
N LYS A 169 -17.86 -9.49 14.02
CA LYS A 169 -19.22 -10.06 13.98
C LYS A 169 -20.19 -9.11 13.29
N CYS A 170 -20.11 -7.79 13.51
CA CYS A 170 -20.89 -6.82 12.75
C CYS A 170 -20.62 -6.94 11.25
N ALA A 171 -19.35 -7.01 10.83
CA ALA A 171 -18.97 -7.15 9.43
C ALA A 171 -19.59 -8.42 8.81
N ARG A 172 -19.38 -9.58 9.43
CA ARG A 172 -19.83 -10.87 8.91
C ARG A 172 -21.35 -11.04 9.00
N ASP A 173 -21.92 -10.85 10.18
CA ASP A 173 -23.29 -11.26 10.48
C ASP A 173 -24.34 -10.24 9.99
N VAL A 174 -23.97 -8.96 9.86
CA VAL A 174 -24.88 -7.88 9.43
C VAL A 174 -24.61 -7.42 8.00
N HIS A 175 -23.35 -7.39 7.57
CA HIS A 175 -22.98 -6.87 6.25
C HIS A 175 -22.54 -7.93 5.25
N ASP A 176 -22.45 -9.21 5.65
CA ASP A 176 -21.98 -10.32 4.81
C ASP A 176 -20.56 -10.05 4.26
N ILE A 177 -19.68 -9.53 5.13
CA ILE A 177 -18.29 -9.23 4.81
C ILE A 177 -17.38 -9.99 5.77
N ASP A 178 -16.59 -10.90 5.20
CA ASP A 178 -15.44 -11.47 5.89
C ASP A 178 -14.27 -10.48 5.83
N ILE A 179 -13.74 -10.15 7.00
CA ILE A 179 -12.58 -9.27 7.13
C ILE A 179 -11.30 -10.10 7.07
N ASP A 180 -10.45 -9.80 6.10
CA ASP A 180 -9.24 -10.57 5.83
C ASP A 180 -8.11 -10.25 6.82
N LEU A 181 -7.99 -8.98 7.21
CA LEU A 181 -6.88 -8.46 8.02
C LEU A 181 -7.40 -7.61 9.18
N ILE A 182 -6.75 -7.73 10.34
CA ILE A 182 -7.00 -6.90 11.53
C ILE A 182 -5.67 -6.39 12.10
N GLY A 183 -5.64 -5.11 12.47
CA GLY A 183 -4.47 -4.46 13.06
C GLY A 183 -4.63 -4.34 14.58
N LEU A 184 -3.61 -3.79 15.24
CA LEU A 184 -3.59 -3.67 16.69
C LEU A 184 -4.03 -2.28 17.16
N TRP A 185 -3.15 -1.28 17.08
CA TRP A 185 -3.48 0.11 17.39
C TRP A 185 -2.57 1.08 16.63
N ASN A 186 -3.16 1.87 15.74
CA ASN A 186 -2.45 2.78 14.85
C ASN A 186 -1.46 3.69 15.59
N GLU A 187 -0.17 3.58 15.27
CA GLU A 187 0.91 4.48 15.69
C GLU A 187 1.04 4.74 17.21
N CYS A 188 0.44 3.90 18.05
CA CYS A 188 0.37 4.11 19.51
C CYS A 188 0.87 2.93 20.33
N GLY A 189 0.78 1.72 19.79
CA GLY A 189 1.07 0.49 20.51
C GLY A 189 2.52 0.34 20.98
N SER A 190 2.71 -0.33 22.12
CA SER A 190 4.05 -0.69 22.61
C SER A 190 4.03 -1.98 23.45
N PRO A 191 5.18 -2.68 23.58
CA PRO A 191 5.31 -3.81 24.50
C PRO A 191 4.96 -3.47 25.94
N GLU A 192 5.36 -2.29 26.44
CA GLU A 192 5.11 -1.84 27.81
C GLU A 192 3.61 -1.65 28.11
N MET A 193 2.83 -1.29 27.09
CA MET A 193 1.37 -1.21 27.21
C MET A 193 0.70 -2.58 27.24
N GLY A 194 1.40 -3.64 26.83
CA GLY A 194 0.87 -5.01 26.76
C GLY A 194 0.34 -5.41 25.38
N GLU A 195 0.74 -4.69 24.32
CA GLU A 195 0.24 -4.95 22.96
C GLU A 195 0.62 -6.34 22.42
N ASN A 196 1.84 -6.83 22.70
CA ASN A 196 2.27 -8.16 22.23
C ASN A 196 1.42 -9.26 22.88
N GLU A 197 1.11 -9.11 24.17
CA GLU A 197 0.22 -10.01 24.89
C GLU A 197 -1.22 -9.91 24.38
N TYR A 198 -1.68 -8.71 24.03
CA TYR A 198 -2.96 -8.52 23.37
C TYR A 198 -3.01 -9.22 22.00
N ALA A 199 -1.98 -9.13 21.15
CA ALA A 199 -1.96 -9.79 19.86
C ALA A 199 -2.05 -11.33 19.99
N LYS A 200 -1.29 -11.92 20.94
CA LYS A 200 -1.36 -13.35 21.26
C LYS A 200 -2.75 -13.77 21.75
N LEU A 201 -3.36 -12.95 22.61
CA LEU A 201 -4.72 -13.18 23.09
C LEU A 201 -5.73 -13.07 21.94
N LEU A 202 -5.64 -12.02 21.14
CA LEU A 202 -6.55 -11.76 20.03
C LEU A 202 -6.54 -12.92 19.05
N ARG A 203 -5.38 -13.47 18.68
CA ARG A 203 -5.30 -14.68 17.83
C ARG A 203 -6.12 -15.84 18.41
N LYS A 204 -5.96 -16.14 19.70
CA LYS A 204 -6.71 -17.21 20.38
C LYS A 204 -8.22 -16.94 20.39
N VAL A 205 -8.62 -15.69 20.63
CA VAL A 205 -10.03 -15.29 20.64
C VAL A 205 -10.64 -15.39 19.23
N LEU A 206 -9.94 -14.91 18.21
CA LEU A 206 -10.35 -15.04 16.81
C LEU A 206 -10.57 -16.51 16.42
N ASP A 207 -9.64 -17.40 16.78
CA ASP A 207 -9.77 -18.83 16.50
C ASP A 207 -10.97 -19.48 17.20
N GLY A 208 -11.24 -19.08 18.45
CA GLY A 208 -12.37 -19.54 19.24
C GLY A 208 -13.72 -19.03 18.75
N GLU A 209 -13.75 -17.84 18.17
CA GLU A 209 -14.96 -17.15 17.69
C GLU A 209 -15.24 -17.38 16.19
N GLY A 210 -14.43 -18.23 15.54
CA GLY A 210 -14.63 -18.66 14.15
C GLY A 210 -13.97 -17.76 13.10
N PHE A 211 -13.09 -16.85 13.49
CA PHE A 211 -12.34 -15.93 12.61
C PHE A 211 -10.89 -16.43 12.38
N LYS A 212 -10.73 -17.72 12.10
CA LYS A 212 -9.41 -18.35 11.88
C LYS A 212 -8.67 -17.80 10.66
N ASP A 213 -9.43 -17.36 9.66
CA ASP A 213 -8.89 -16.85 8.40
C ASP A 213 -8.61 -15.34 8.44
N THR A 214 -9.13 -14.60 9.44
CA THR A 214 -8.78 -13.20 9.68
C THR A 214 -7.38 -13.13 10.27
N LYS A 215 -6.44 -12.50 9.58
CA LYS A 215 -5.01 -12.48 9.94
C LYS A 215 -4.64 -11.20 10.67
N ILE A 216 -3.63 -11.27 11.56
CA ILE A 216 -3.16 -10.11 12.31
C ILE A 216 -1.99 -9.46 11.59
N VAL A 217 -2.07 -8.15 11.36
CA VAL A 217 -0.98 -7.30 10.89
C VAL A 217 -0.43 -6.54 12.08
N ALA A 218 0.89 -6.51 12.23
CA ALA A 218 1.56 -5.86 13.34
C ALA A 218 2.73 -4.99 12.83
N LYS A 219 2.92 -3.74 13.24
CA LYS A 219 2.16 -3.02 14.28
C LYS A 219 1.58 -1.70 13.81
N ASP A 220 1.71 -1.35 12.53
CA ASP A 220 1.22 -0.08 12.00
C ASP A 220 1.80 1.11 12.80
N LEU A 221 3.12 1.03 13.08
CA LEU A 221 3.88 2.06 13.79
C LEU A 221 4.62 2.98 12.83
N TYR A 222 4.69 4.25 13.19
CA TYR A 222 5.39 5.29 12.43
C TYR A 222 6.91 5.16 12.52
N ASN A 223 7.56 4.80 11.41
CA ASN A 223 9.03 4.70 11.32
C ASN A 223 9.70 3.90 12.45
N ASP A 224 9.02 2.87 12.98
CA ASP A 224 9.52 2.02 14.04
C ASP A 224 9.59 0.56 13.59
N ILE A 225 10.80 0.00 13.59
CA ILE A 225 11.08 -1.39 13.21
C ILE A 225 11.30 -2.30 14.43
N SER A 226 11.06 -1.82 15.66
CA SER A 226 11.19 -2.60 16.89
C SER A 226 10.38 -3.89 16.83
N VAL A 227 9.25 -3.88 16.11
CA VAL A 227 8.41 -5.06 15.88
C VAL A 227 9.21 -6.25 15.35
N CYS A 228 10.21 -6.03 14.50
CA CYS A 228 11.01 -7.13 13.96
C CYS A 228 11.90 -7.78 15.04
N ASP A 229 12.44 -6.97 15.96
CA ASP A 229 13.16 -7.48 17.13
C ASP A 229 12.21 -8.20 18.10
N GLU A 230 11.05 -7.61 18.38
CA GLU A 230 10.02 -8.21 19.26
C GLU A 230 9.55 -9.58 18.75
N LEU A 231 9.34 -9.75 17.44
CA LEU A 231 8.96 -11.02 16.83
C LEU A 231 10.09 -12.06 16.89
N MET A 232 11.35 -11.64 16.75
CA MET A 232 12.50 -12.56 16.86
C MET A 232 12.71 -13.06 18.30
N GLU A 233 12.38 -12.23 19.29
CA GLU A 233 12.55 -12.54 20.72
C GLU A 233 11.38 -13.36 21.30
N ASP A 234 10.20 -13.31 20.68
CA ASP A 234 8.97 -13.92 21.18
C ASP A 234 8.25 -14.76 20.12
N GLN A 235 8.46 -16.08 20.18
CA GLN A 235 7.86 -17.02 19.23
C GLN A 235 6.33 -17.02 19.27
N ASP A 236 5.70 -16.85 20.44
CA ASP A 236 4.24 -16.86 20.54
C ASP A 236 3.64 -15.61 19.89
N PHE A 237 4.30 -14.47 20.03
CA PHE A 237 3.93 -13.24 19.31
C PHE A 237 4.14 -13.41 17.81
N ASN A 238 5.28 -13.99 17.41
CA ASN A 238 5.59 -14.29 16.03
C ASN A 238 4.56 -15.22 15.37
N ASP A 239 4.07 -16.23 16.08
CA ASP A 239 3.07 -17.16 15.55
C ASP A 239 1.68 -16.50 15.43
N ALA A 240 1.37 -15.51 16.27
CA ALA A 240 0.11 -14.77 16.21
C ALA A 240 0.04 -13.78 15.03
N VAL A 241 1.17 -13.23 14.62
CA VAL A 241 1.29 -12.20 13.58
C VAL A 241 1.48 -12.82 12.20
N TYR A 242 0.67 -12.41 11.24
CA TYR A 242 0.82 -12.83 9.85
C TYR A 242 1.81 -11.96 9.08
N ALA A 243 1.60 -10.64 9.08
CA ALA A 243 2.38 -9.69 8.30
C ALA A 243 2.93 -8.56 9.19
N ILE A 244 4.08 -8.02 8.78
CA ILE A 244 4.69 -6.85 9.39
C ILE A 244 4.24 -5.61 8.61
N GLY A 245 3.55 -4.69 9.27
CA GLY A 245 3.08 -3.42 8.70
C GLY A 245 3.81 -2.23 9.33
N LEU A 246 4.41 -1.39 8.48
CA LEU A 246 5.08 -0.15 8.87
C LEU A 246 4.40 1.07 8.24
N HIS A 247 4.47 2.20 8.93
CA HIS A 247 3.95 3.47 8.43
C HIS A 247 5.09 4.40 7.98
N TYR A 248 4.94 4.93 6.77
CA TYR A 248 5.88 5.84 6.11
C TYR A 248 7.35 5.39 6.17
N PRO A 249 7.65 4.11 5.88
CA PRO A 249 9.02 3.65 5.80
C PRO A 249 9.82 4.48 4.81
N SER A 250 11.03 4.80 5.20
CA SER A 250 11.97 5.54 4.37
C SER A 250 12.72 4.65 3.38
N ASP A 251 13.15 5.26 2.27
CA ASP A 251 14.18 4.76 1.37
C ASP A 251 15.60 4.82 2.03
N TYR A 252 15.77 4.32 3.26
CA TYR A 252 17.05 4.29 3.99
C TYR A 252 18.01 3.19 3.47
N PRO A 253 19.34 3.30 3.74
CA PRO A 253 20.37 2.45 3.12
C PRO A 253 20.30 0.97 3.53
N ASP A 254 21.02 0.15 2.77
CA ASP A 254 21.14 -1.31 2.89
C ASP A 254 21.23 -1.81 4.35
N GLY A 255 20.45 -2.86 4.64
CA GLY A 255 20.57 -3.66 5.87
C GLY A 255 19.65 -3.28 7.02
N VAL A 256 18.89 -2.17 6.92
CA VAL A 256 17.97 -1.73 7.98
C VAL A 256 16.86 -2.76 8.24
N TYR A 257 16.39 -3.45 7.19
CA TYR A 257 15.26 -4.38 7.28
C TYR A 257 15.66 -5.87 7.30
N ASP A 258 16.96 -6.20 7.39
CA ASP A 258 17.45 -7.58 7.33
C ASP A 258 16.79 -8.49 8.38
N LYS A 259 16.55 -7.96 9.58
CA LYS A 259 15.86 -8.68 10.66
C LYS A 259 14.41 -8.98 10.30
N CYS A 260 13.72 -8.02 9.68
CA CYS A 260 12.34 -8.20 9.23
C CYS A 260 12.26 -9.29 8.15
N HIS A 261 13.23 -9.31 7.21
CA HIS A 261 13.29 -10.36 6.18
C HIS A 261 13.60 -11.74 6.75
N ALA A 262 14.44 -11.83 7.78
CA ALA A 262 14.77 -13.10 8.44
C ALA A 262 13.55 -13.80 9.08
N LEU A 263 12.48 -13.05 9.38
CA LEU A 263 11.23 -13.59 9.91
C LEU A 263 10.39 -14.34 8.86
N ASN A 264 10.69 -14.19 7.57
CA ASN A 264 9.92 -14.78 6.44
C ASN A 264 8.42 -14.49 6.52
N LYS A 265 8.05 -13.26 6.89
CA LYS A 265 6.68 -12.76 6.91
C LYS A 265 6.47 -11.74 5.79
N PRO A 266 5.26 -11.63 5.24
CA PRO A 266 4.90 -10.49 4.41
C PRO A 266 5.26 -9.18 5.11
N PHE A 267 5.94 -8.29 4.39
CA PHE A 267 6.45 -7.03 4.89
C PHE A 267 5.88 -5.89 4.05
N TRP A 268 5.14 -4.97 4.68
CA TRP A 268 4.29 -4.02 3.99
C TRP A 268 4.55 -2.59 4.46
N SER A 269 4.43 -1.64 3.54
CA SER A 269 4.09 -0.27 3.92
C SER A 269 2.56 -0.22 4.10
N SER A 270 2.11 -0.39 5.35
CA SER A 270 0.69 -0.49 5.69
C SER A 270 -0.01 0.88 5.84
N GLU A 271 0.78 1.96 5.75
CA GLU A 271 0.33 3.33 5.52
C GLU A 271 1.44 4.15 4.84
N GLU A 272 1.10 4.86 3.76
CA GLU A 272 2.09 5.58 2.94
C GLU A 272 1.52 6.82 2.23
N SER A 273 2.41 7.59 1.61
CA SER A 273 2.21 8.78 0.79
C SER A 273 1.76 9.97 1.60
N SER A 274 0.49 10.01 2.06
CA SER A 274 -0.11 11.18 2.71
C SER A 274 0.07 12.48 1.91
N SER A 275 0.29 12.37 0.59
CA SER A 275 0.63 13.48 -0.29
C SER A 275 -0.57 13.93 -1.10
N TYR A 276 -0.52 15.19 -1.56
CA TYR A 276 -1.63 15.79 -2.29
C TYR A 276 -2.02 14.97 -3.53
N ALA A 277 -3.32 14.97 -3.86
CA ALA A 277 -3.89 14.32 -5.04
C ALA A 277 -3.51 15.03 -6.36
N ASP A 278 -2.22 15.26 -6.60
CA ASP A 278 -1.67 15.98 -7.74
C ASP A 278 -0.55 15.20 -8.43
N ALA A 279 0.09 15.82 -9.42
CA ALA A 279 1.15 15.17 -10.18
C ALA A 279 2.38 14.82 -9.32
N ASN A 280 2.72 15.64 -8.32
CA ASN A 280 3.81 15.36 -7.40
C ASN A 280 3.44 14.19 -6.45
N GLY A 281 2.22 14.17 -5.92
CA GLY A 281 1.74 13.03 -5.13
C GLY A 281 1.70 11.73 -5.93
N ALA A 282 1.33 11.79 -7.22
CA ALA A 282 1.34 10.64 -8.11
C ALA A 282 2.75 10.13 -8.38
N ALA A 283 3.70 11.05 -8.60
CA ALA A 283 5.11 10.77 -8.82
C ALA A 283 5.78 10.19 -7.55
N CYS A 284 5.50 10.77 -6.37
CA CYS A 284 5.85 10.19 -5.07
C CYS A 284 5.30 8.75 -4.97
N TRP A 285 4.00 8.57 -5.20
CA TRP A 285 3.32 7.29 -4.96
C TRP A 285 3.88 6.15 -5.81
N ILE A 286 3.98 6.34 -7.13
CA ILE A 286 4.49 5.30 -8.02
C ILE A 286 5.97 4.99 -7.74
N ARG A 287 6.75 6.01 -7.33
CA ARG A 287 8.14 5.85 -6.94
C ARG A 287 8.23 4.97 -5.70
N VAL A 288 7.56 5.32 -4.59
CA VAL A 288 7.68 4.57 -3.33
C VAL A 288 7.20 3.12 -3.46
N ILE A 289 6.14 2.85 -4.22
CA ILE A 289 5.73 1.45 -4.45
C ILE A 289 6.86 0.63 -5.09
N THR A 290 7.54 1.21 -6.08
CA THR A 290 8.64 0.51 -6.77
C THR A 290 9.93 0.47 -5.94
N SER A 291 10.29 1.56 -5.26
CA SER A 291 11.51 1.62 -4.44
C SER A 291 11.40 0.74 -3.20
N HIS A 292 10.24 0.66 -2.55
CA HIS A 292 10.06 -0.18 -1.37
C HIS A 292 10.28 -1.67 -1.64
N PHE A 293 9.88 -2.18 -2.81
CA PHE A 293 10.23 -3.55 -3.17
C PHE A 293 11.74 -3.69 -3.43
N VAL A 294 12.30 -2.79 -4.25
CA VAL A 294 13.71 -2.90 -4.67
C VAL A 294 14.70 -2.70 -3.53
N LEU A 295 14.45 -1.71 -2.66
CA LEU A 295 15.34 -1.32 -1.57
C LEU A 295 15.04 -2.07 -0.28
N SER A 296 13.78 -2.46 -0.05
CA SER A 296 13.32 -2.90 1.28
C SER A 296 12.54 -4.21 1.26
N GLY A 297 12.34 -4.84 0.10
CA GLY A 297 11.61 -6.09 -0.03
C GLY A 297 10.13 -6.00 0.37
N MET A 298 9.55 -4.80 0.42
CA MET A 298 8.13 -4.67 0.78
C MET A 298 7.24 -5.06 -0.39
N THR A 299 6.17 -5.79 -0.09
CA THR A 299 5.33 -6.43 -1.11
C THR A 299 3.88 -5.93 -1.14
N SER A 300 3.55 -4.97 -0.29
CA SER A 300 2.30 -4.22 -0.32
C SER A 300 2.54 -2.78 0.10
N ASN A 301 1.73 -1.89 -0.46
CA ASN A 301 1.73 -0.46 -0.14
C ASN A 301 0.29 0.03 -0.06
N ILE A 302 -0.07 0.69 1.04
CA ILE A 302 -1.43 1.20 1.30
C ILE A 302 -1.39 2.71 1.49
N MET A 303 -2.04 3.46 0.60
CA MET A 303 -2.05 4.92 0.66
C MET A 303 -3.00 5.46 1.74
N TRP A 304 -2.49 6.37 2.57
CA TRP A 304 -3.31 7.33 3.32
C TRP A 304 -3.54 8.58 2.46
N ASN A 305 -4.77 8.96 2.08
CA ASN A 305 -6.03 8.23 2.23
C ASN A 305 -6.70 7.92 0.88
N LEU A 306 -7.75 7.07 0.92
CA LEU A 306 -8.50 6.59 -0.24
C LEU A 306 -9.12 7.71 -1.04
N VAL A 307 -9.72 8.69 -0.36
CA VAL A 307 -10.48 9.75 -1.00
C VAL A 307 -10.49 11.01 -0.12
N GLY A 308 -10.15 12.13 -0.73
CA GLY A 308 -10.27 13.48 -0.18
C GLY A 308 -11.72 13.90 -0.15
N SER A 309 -12.53 13.31 0.73
CA SER A 309 -13.95 13.60 0.91
C SER A 309 -14.22 14.22 2.28
N TYR A 310 -13.50 15.29 2.60
CA TYR A 310 -13.60 16.04 3.84
C TYR A 310 -13.42 17.53 3.58
N MET A 311 -13.81 18.35 4.55
CA MET A 311 -13.94 19.79 4.36
C MET A 311 -12.59 20.46 4.08
N HIS A 312 -12.60 21.47 3.20
CA HIS A 312 -11.46 22.35 3.03
C HIS A 312 -11.07 23.03 4.34
N GLY A 313 -9.79 22.94 4.71
CA GLY A 313 -9.23 23.54 5.92
C GLY A 313 -9.02 22.59 7.10
N THR A 314 -9.33 21.30 6.96
CA THR A 314 -8.81 20.28 7.88
C THR A 314 -7.30 20.05 7.66
N SER A 315 -6.67 19.34 8.58
CA SER A 315 -5.21 19.21 8.70
C SER A 315 -4.53 18.69 7.43
N TRP A 316 -5.18 17.79 6.69
CA TRP A 316 -4.58 17.12 5.54
C TRP A 316 -5.45 17.22 4.29
N TYR A 317 -6.13 18.36 4.12
CA TYR A 317 -7.02 18.58 2.99
C TYR A 317 -6.37 18.20 1.65
N ASN A 318 -7.02 17.27 0.94
CA ASN A 318 -6.63 16.76 -0.37
C ASN A 318 -5.34 15.89 -0.41
N SER A 319 -4.86 15.39 0.73
CA SER A 319 -3.84 14.33 0.79
C SER A 319 -4.45 12.95 0.54
N ALA A 320 -4.74 12.63 -0.72
CA ALA A 320 -5.54 11.45 -1.07
C ALA A 320 -5.19 10.85 -2.43
N LEU A 321 -5.65 9.62 -2.66
CA LEU A 321 -5.63 8.97 -3.97
C LEU A 321 -6.55 9.66 -4.98
N PHE A 322 -7.68 10.19 -4.49
CA PHE A 322 -8.71 10.78 -5.33
C PHE A 322 -9.46 11.90 -4.59
N ARG A 323 -9.88 12.96 -5.26
CA ARG A 323 -10.63 14.05 -4.62
C ARG A 323 -12.12 13.99 -4.91
N ALA A 324 -12.94 14.07 -3.86
CA ALA A 324 -14.39 14.18 -3.96
C ALA A 324 -14.97 14.92 -2.74
N ASP A 325 -14.78 16.23 -2.67
CA ASP A 325 -15.07 17.09 -1.51
C ASP A 325 -16.33 17.98 -1.67
N GLN A 326 -17.10 17.83 -2.75
CA GLN A 326 -18.24 18.70 -3.10
C GLN A 326 -19.53 17.93 -3.45
N PRO A 327 -20.13 17.19 -2.50
CA PRO A 327 -21.37 16.46 -2.75
C PRO A 327 -22.53 17.36 -3.17
N TRP A 328 -22.59 18.60 -2.68
CA TRP A 328 -23.67 19.57 -3.00
C TRP A 328 -23.69 20.03 -4.46
N THR A 329 -22.58 19.91 -5.19
CA THR A 329 -22.53 20.16 -6.65
C THR A 329 -22.39 18.88 -7.47
N GLY A 330 -22.00 17.77 -6.85
CA GLY A 330 -21.56 16.56 -7.54
C GLY A 330 -20.21 16.73 -8.24
N ASN A 331 -19.44 17.78 -7.95
CA ASN A 331 -18.12 17.97 -8.54
C ASN A 331 -17.08 17.07 -7.85
N TYR A 332 -16.25 16.39 -8.61
CA TYR A 332 -15.14 15.56 -8.13
C TYR A 332 -14.04 15.56 -9.20
N ASP A 333 -12.83 15.11 -8.87
CA ASP A 333 -11.76 15.01 -9.87
C ASP A 333 -12.15 13.98 -10.94
N ARG A 334 -12.21 14.40 -12.20
CA ARG A 334 -12.49 13.46 -13.29
C ARG A 334 -11.25 12.64 -13.57
N GLY A 335 -11.43 11.47 -14.19
CA GLY A 335 -10.34 10.52 -14.43
C GLY A 335 -9.09 11.19 -15.02
N ASP A 336 -9.22 12.03 -16.04
CA ASP A 336 -8.11 12.78 -16.65
C ASP A 336 -7.39 13.77 -15.73
N THR A 337 -8.01 14.18 -14.63
CA THR A 337 -7.48 15.07 -13.58
C THR A 337 -7.08 14.34 -12.29
N ALA A 338 -7.07 13.00 -12.29
CA ALA A 338 -6.75 12.18 -11.12
C ALA A 338 -5.39 11.45 -11.29
N PRO A 339 -4.25 12.15 -11.17
CA PRO A 339 -2.95 11.59 -11.50
C PRO A 339 -2.54 10.42 -10.59
N VAL A 340 -2.92 10.45 -9.30
CA VAL A 340 -2.59 9.38 -8.34
C VAL A 340 -3.36 8.09 -8.63
N VAL A 341 -4.61 8.20 -9.11
CA VAL A 341 -5.41 7.07 -9.61
C VAL A 341 -4.68 6.35 -10.74
N TRP A 342 -4.17 7.08 -11.73
CA TRP A 342 -3.49 6.46 -12.86
C TRP A 342 -2.09 5.96 -12.53
N ALA A 343 -1.37 6.63 -11.62
CA ALA A 343 -0.15 6.08 -11.03
C ALA A 343 -0.42 4.70 -10.42
N THR A 344 -1.52 4.56 -9.66
CA THR A 344 -1.94 3.28 -9.09
C THR A 344 -2.30 2.26 -10.18
N ALA A 345 -3.01 2.69 -11.23
CA ALA A 345 -3.45 1.84 -12.34
C ALA A 345 -2.30 1.16 -13.11
N HIS A 346 -1.13 1.80 -13.21
CA HIS A 346 0.09 1.19 -13.79
C HIS A 346 0.54 -0.10 -13.10
N ILE A 347 0.04 -0.35 -11.89
CA ILE A 347 0.32 -1.57 -11.14
C ILE A 347 -0.93 -2.44 -11.11
N THR A 348 -2.02 -1.93 -10.54
CA THR A 348 -3.18 -2.74 -10.15
C THR A 348 -3.99 -3.31 -11.30
N GLN A 349 -3.93 -2.72 -12.50
CA GLN A 349 -4.59 -3.28 -13.69
C GLN A 349 -3.82 -4.45 -14.34
N PHE A 350 -2.53 -4.59 -13.98
CA PHE A 350 -1.61 -5.53 -14.62
C PHE A 350 -1.02 -6.54 -13.64
N THR A 351 -1.44 -6.51 -12.38
CA THR A 351 -1.02 -7.46 -11.33
C THR A 351 -2.23 -7.83 -10.47
N GLN A 352 -2.11 -8.90 -9.70
CA GLN A 352 -3.09 -9.29 -8.68
C GLN A 352 -2.37 -9.84 -7.44
N PRO A 353 -2.92 -9.69 -6.22
CA PRO A 353 -2.38 -10.36 -5.05
C PRO A 353 -2.14 -11.86 -5.31
N GLY A 354 -0.99 -12.36 -4.89
CA GLY A 354 -0.52 -13.73 -5.17
C GLY A 354 0.42 -13.86 -6.37
N TRP A 355 0.55 -12.82 -7.22
CA TRP A 355 1.63 -12.75 -8.18
C TRP A 355 3.00 -12.75 -7.48
N SER A 356 4.06 -13.08 -8.20
CA SER A 356 5.42 -13.05 -7.63
C SER A 356 6.27 -12.00 -8.31
N TYR A 357 6.90 -11.15 -7.52
CA TYR A 357 8.00 -10.33 -7.99
C TYR A 357 9.17 -11.21 -8.45
N LEU A 358 9.86 -10.73 -9.47
CA LEU A 358 11.16 -11.25 -9.83
C LEU A 358 12.23 -10.67 -8.89
N PRO A 359 13.22 -11.48 -8.45
CA PRO A 359 14.23 -11.04 -7.50
C PRO A 359 14.99 -9.79 -7.96
N VAL A 360 15.43 -8.99 -6.99
CA VAL A 360 16.37 -7.88 -7.23
C VAL A 360 17.66 -8.44 -7.83
N GLY A 361 18.13 -7.81 -8.92
CA GLY A 361 19.26 -8.28 -9.72
C GLY A 361 18.91 -9.36 -10.75
N SER A 362 17.66 -9.85 -10.75
CA SER A 362 17.18 -10.89 -11.67
C SER A 362 15.73 -10.66 -12.13
N GLY A 363 15.44 -9.42 -12.57
CA GLY A 363 14.13 -9.02 -13.11
C GLY A 363 13.49 -7.82 -12.40
N SER A 364 14.00 -7.45 -11.23
CA SER A 364 13.75 -6.17 -10.55
C SER A 364 15.07 -5.51 -10.14
N GLY A 365 15.07 -4.21 -9.85
CA GLY A 365 16.27 -3.52 -9.35
C GLY A 365 16.31 -2.02 -9.63
N GLU A 366 17.46 -1.44 -9.33
CA GLU A 366 17.79 -0.05 -9.67
C GLU A 366 18.20 0.08 -11.14
N LEU A 367 17.87 1.23 -11.72
CA LEU A 367 18.32 1.61 -13.05
C LEU A 367 19.67 2.35 -12.98
N PRO A 368 20.65 2.04 -13.86
CA PRO A 368 21.97 2.67 -13.87
C PRO A 368 21.97 4.20 -13.95
N ALA A 369 20.96 4.80 -14.60
CA ALA A 369 20.81 6.25 -14.72
C ALA A 369 19.72 6.81 -13.79
N GLY A 370 19.49 6.15 -12.64
CA GLY A 370 18.53 6.55 -11.61
C GLY A 370 17.10 6.11 -11.89
N GLY A 371 16.37 5.74 -10.83
CA GLY A 371 15.04 5.15 -10.89
C GLY A 371 15.06 3.65 -10.63
N PHE A 372 13.88 3.04 -10.67
CA PHE A 372 13.67 1.65 -10.27
C PHE A 372 12.86 0.91 -11.33
N TYR A 373 13.01 -0.41 -11.38
CA TYR A 373 12.11 -1.27 -12.13
C TYR A 373 11.74 -2.49 -11.31
N THR A 374 10.51 -2.94 -11.48
CA THR A 374 10.03 -4.20 -10.92
C THR A 374 9.37 -5.00 -12.02
N SER A 375 9.54 -6.32 -11.98
CA SER A 375 8.80 -7.21 -12.86
C SER A 375 8.11 -8.28 -12.04
N LEU A 376 6.89 -8.64 -12.42
CA LEU A 376 6.06 -9.60 -11.72
C LEU A 376 5.53 -10.64 -12.71
N VAL A 377 5.37 -11.87 -12.23
CA VAL A 377 4.76 -12.95 -13.00
C VAL A 377 3.53 -13.49 -12.31
N SER A 378 2.54 -13.88 -13.11
CA SER A 378 1.32 -14.51 -12.62
C SER A 378 1.63 -15.87 -11.94
N PRO A 379 0.76 -16.35 -11.04
CA PRO A 379 0.94 -17.64 -10.37
C PRO A 379 1.10 -18.83 -11.34
N ASP A 380 0.44 -18.80 -12.49
CA ASP A 380 0.55 -19.81 -13.54
C ASP A 380 1.75 -19.60 -14.49
N LYS A 381 2.52 -18.52 -14.26
CA LYS A 381 3.72 -18.11 -14.99
C LYS A 381 3.47 -17.85 -16.48
N GLN A 382 2.25 -17.47 -16.84
CA GLN A 382 1.87 -17.16 -18.23
C GLN A 382 1.94 -15.66 -18.54
N ASP A 383 1.68 -14.80 -17.57
CA ASP A 383 1.71 -13.35 -17.74
C ASP A 383 2.94 -12.74 -17.08
N LEU A 384 3.47 -11.69 -17.70
CA LEU A 384 4.56 -10.86 -17.17
C LEU A 384 4.15 -9.39 -17.23
N THR A 385 4.32 -8.70 -16.11
CA THR A 385 4.23 -7.25 -16.02
C THR A 385 5.58 -6.69 -15.65
N SER A 386 6.05 -5.65 -16.34
CA SER A 386 7.27 -4.93 -16.01
C SER A 386 6.98 -3.44 -15.91
N ILE A 387 7.34 -2.83 -14.78
CA ILE A 387 7.05 -1.44 -14.43
C ILE A 387 8.40 -0.76 -14.21
N ALA A 388 8.69 0.27 -14.99
CA ALA A 388 9.89 1.08 -14.85
C ALA A 388 9.52 2.52 -14.48
N VAL A 389 10.12 3.04 -13.42
CA VAL A 389 9.81 4.34 -12.84
C VAL A 389 11.07 5.19 -12.81
N LYS A 390 11.02 6.32 -13.52
CA LYS A 390 12.06 7.34 -13.56
C LYS A 390 11.42 8.70 -13.27
N ILE A 391 11.57 9.18 -12.04
CA ILE A 391 11.02 10.45 -11.56
C ILE A 391 12.18 11.30 -11.06
N SER A 392 12.29 12.54 -11.54
CA SER A 392 13.28 13.50 -11.07
C SER A 392 13.09 13.84 -9.59
N ARG A 393 14.19 14.11 -8.89
CA ARG A 393 14.18 14.34 -7.44
C ARG A 393 13.26 15.50 -7.03
N ASP A 394 13.16 16.56 -7.83
CA ASP A 394 12.32 17.74 -7.57
C ASP A 394 10.82 17.49 -7.74
N HIS A 395 10.42 16.35 -8.30
CA HIS A 395 9.03 15.93 -8.46
C HIS A 395 8.70 14.63 -7.71
N ALA A 396 9.61 14.17 -6.84
CA ALA A 396 9.54 12.86 -6.21
C ALA A 396 9.17 12.90 -4.72
N GLU A 397 9.11 14.10 -4.13
CA GLU A 397 8.92 14.28 -2.68
C GLU A 397 7.54 13.82 -2.26
N CYS A 398 7.52 12.92 -1.29
CA CYS A 398 6.35 12.64 -0.49
C CYS A 398 6.27 13.64 0.67
N THR A 399 5.08 13.77 1.26
CA THR A 399 4.90 14.54 2.51
C THR A 399 5.79 14.00 3.63
N ARG A 400 6.05 12.69 3.60
CA ARG A 400 6.89 11.95 4.55
C ARG A 400 7.32 10.62 3.92
N PRO A 401 8.47 10.06 4.33
CA PRO A 401 9.55 10.75 5.04
C PRO A 401 10.38 11.64 4.10
N GLY A 402 11.38 12.35 4.62
CA GLY A 402 12.27 13.17 3.80
C GLY A 402 13.03 12.34 2.77
N LEU A 403 13.08 12.82 1.53
CA LEU A 403 13.67 12.10 0.40
C LEU A 403 15.16 12.45 0.25
N PRO A 404 16.10 11.49 0.28
CA PRO A 404 17.51 11.75 -0.02
C PRO A 404 17.70 12.35 -1.42
N ASP A 405 18.82 13.03 -1.64
CA ASP A 405 19.18 13.53 -2.97
C ASP A 405 19.57 12.36 -3.89
N PHE A 406 19.10 12.40 -5.14
CA PHE A 406 19.51 11.47 -6.19
C PHE A 406 19.39 12.15 -7.57
N ASP A 407 20.12 11.61 -8.54
CA ASP A 407 20.07 12.07 -9.93
C ASP A 407 19.33 11.06 -10.81
N VAL A 408 18.51 11.56 -11.72
CA VAL A 408 17.92 10.76 -12.81
C VAL A 408 18.32 11.36 -14.14
N LYS A 409 18.78 10.51 -15.07
CA LYS A 409 19.17 10.90 -16.43
C LYS A 409 18.44 10.05 -17.46
N SER A 410 18.37 10.59 -18.68
CA SER A 410 17.87 9.85 -19.84
C SER A 410 18.73 8.61 -20.09
N GLU A 411 18.09 7.47 -20.29
CA GLU A 411 18.74 6.21 -20.65
C GLU A 411 17.84 5.39 -21.58
N ARG A 412 18.44 4.42 -22.26
CA ARG A 412 17.73 3.42 -23.05
C ARG A 412 17.59 2.15 -22.22
N ILE A 413 16.37 1.79 -21.86
CA ILE A 413 16.07 0.51 -21.21
C ILE A 413 15.83 -0.56 -22.28
N VAL A 414 16.53 -1.69 -22.17
CA VAL A 414 16.39 -2.86 -23.03
C VAL A 414 15.96 -4.04 -22.16
N LEU A 415 14.71 -4.46 -22.32
CA LEU A 415 14.16 -5.62 -21.61
C LEU A 415 14.47 -6.90 -22.41
N HIS A 416 15.18 -7.83 -21.78
CA HIS A 416 15.46 -9.16 -22.32
C HIS A 416 14.50 -10.16 -21.70
N LEU A 417 13.50 -10.58 -22.46
CA LEU A 417 12.48 -11.54 -22.03
C LEU A 417 13.02 -12.99 -22.08
N PRO A 418 12.65 -13.87 -21.12
CA PRO A 418 13.03 -15.26 -21.12
C PRO A 418 12.32 -16.00 -22.25
N HIS A 419 13.00 -16.99 -22.83
CA HIS A 419 12.49 -17.81 -23.94
C HIS A 419 11.14 -18.51 -23.66
N MET A 420 10.76 -18.63 -22.39
CA MET A 420 9.50 -19.26 -21.96
C MET A 420 8.29 -18.34 -22.03
N ILE A 421 8.48 -17.02 -21.97
CA ILE A 421 7.43 -16.08 -22.33
C ILE A 421 7.35 -16.14 -23.84
N LYS A 422 6.41 -16.95 -24.33
CA LYS A 422 6.23 -17.24 -25.75
C LYS A 422 5.54 -16.11 -26.52
N GLU A 423 5.41 -14.93 -25.92
CA GLU A 423 4.49 -13.92 -26.43
C GLU A 423 5.00 -13.18 -27.65
N LYS A 424 4.03 -12.90 -28.53
CA LYS A 424 4.19 -12.25 -29.83
C LYS A 424 4.00 -10.73 -29.76
N ASP A 425 3.43 -10.22 -28.66
CA ASP A 425 3.02 -8.82 -28.47
C ASP A 425 3.21 -8.39 -26.99
N LEU A 426 3.81 -7.22 -26.73
CA LEU A 426 3.92 -6.60 -25.41
C LEU A 426 3.12 -5.30 -25.43
N HIS A 427 2.13 -5.17 -24.54
CA HIS A 427 1.34 -3.94 -24.40
C HIS A 427 2.12 -2.90 -23.58
N ILE A 428 2.08 -1.64 -24.01
CA ILE A 428 2.83 -0.55 -23.36
C ILE A 428 1.84 0.55 -22.99
N TRP A 429 1.86 0.91 -21.72
CA TRP A 429 1.17 2.07 -21.14
C TRP A 429 2.22 3.06 -20.63
N GLN A 430 1.95 4.35 -20.76
CA GLN A 430 2.90 5.38 -20.37
C GLN A 430 2.23 6.55 -19.66
N SER A 431 2.85 7.01 -18.57
CA SER A 431 2.51 8.27 -17.92
C SER A 431 3.72 9.16 -17.74
N SER A 432 3.46 10.47 -17.73
CA SER A 432 4.43 11.47 -17.28
C SER A 432 3.75 12.40 -16.28
N PHE A 433 4.38 12.53 -15.11
CA PHE A 433 3.92 13.40 -14.03
C PHE A 433 4.75 14.69 -13.94
N GLU A 434 5.71 14.87 -14.85
CA GLU A 434 6.59 16.03 -14.92
C GLU A 434 6.05 17.05 -15.95
N GLY A 435 5.94 18.33 -15.55
CA GLY A 435 5.54 19.45 -16.41
C GLY A 435 4.04 19.82 -16.39
N ALA A 436 3.72 20.98 -16.97
CA ALA A 436 2.36 21.51 -17.01
C ALA A 436 1.47 20.66 -17.93
N GLY A 437 0.65 19.79 -17.34
CA GLY A 437 -0.32 18.95 -18.06
C GLY A 437 0.16 17.53 -18.32
N GLY A 438 0.78 16.89 -17.32
CA GLY A 438 1.13 15.46 -17.36
C GLY A 438 0.08 14.60 -18.08
N TYR A 439 0.54 13.62 -18.85
CA TYR A 439 -0.31 12.86 -19.75
C TYR A 439 -0.33 11.37 -19.42
N PHE A 440 -1.39 10.72 -19.88
CA PHE A 440 -1.64 9.28 -19.79
C PHE A 440 -1.85 8.77 -21.20
N LYS A 441 -1.07 7.77 -21.64
CA LYS A 441 -1.09 7.25 -23.01
C LYS A 441 -1.10 5.73 -23.05
#